data_AF-A0A9W6ZKB7-F1
#
_entry.id   AF-A0A9W6ZKB7-F1
#
_cell.length_a   1.000
_cell.length_b   1.000
_cell.length_c   1.000
_cell.angle_alpha   90.00
_cell.angle_beta   90.00
_cell.angle_gamma   90.00
#
_symmetry.space_group_name_H-M   'P 1'
#
loop_
_entity.id
_entity.type
_entity.pdbx_description
1 polymer ?
#
loop_
_entity_poly.entity_id
_entity_poly.type
_entity_poly.pdbx_seq_one_letter_code
_entity_poly.pdbx_strand_id
1 'polypeptide(L)'
;MKRKADTQQTSKYSITLADSDDDDNDETENDVIIKNKPKNIDGEIQRNKLSAIQQAHKDKLSGSRFRVLNEELYTTTSEESWERFQSDPSLFSHYHAGFREQAKTWQSGSGNPVHWILEAIRSGRGSSGGGEKVVVADFGCGDATIARTLCPELFGEEGEGGKKKKKKKKKKKNKNSDTPATAQSPPPTYVVHS
;
A
#
# COMPACT_ATOMS: atom_id res chain seq x y z
N MET A 1 -18.13 -19.08 -47.53
CA MET A 1 -18.50 -17.68 -47.80
C MET A 1 -17.25 -16.82 -47.64
N LYS A 2 -17.04 -15.86 -48.56
CA LYS A 2 -15.82 -15.04 -48.71
C LYS A 2 -15.80 -13.88 -47.68
N ARG A 3 -14.60 -13.66 -47.12
CA ARG A 3 -13.98 -12.48 -46.48
C ARG A 3 -14.83 -11.21 -46.29
N LYS A 4 -14.69 -10.57 -45.11
CA LYS A 4 -14.08 -9.23 -45.01
C LYS A 4 -13.27 -9.08 -43.70
N ALA A 5 -12.04 -8.59 -43.89
CA ALA A 5 -11.21 -7.95 -42.88
C ALA A 5 -11.50 -6.44 -42.92
N ASP A 6 -11.38 -5.79 -41.76
CA ASP A 6 -11.27 -4.34 -41.48
C ASP A 6 -11.61 -4.17 -39.99
N THR A 7 -10.99 -3.37 -39.14
CA THR A 7 -9.98 -2.32 -39.29
C THR A 7 -9.40 -2.08 -37.90
N GLN A 8 -8.11 -1.77 -37.86
CA GLN A 8 -7.38 -1.39 -36.64
C GLN A 8 -8.05 -0.19 -35.96
N GLN A 9 -8.31 -0.28 -34.66
CA GLN A 9 -8.54 0.91 -33.84
C GLN A 9 -7.34 1.08 -32.92
N THR A 10 -6.33 1.76 -33.45
CA THR A 10 -5.13 2.16 -32.73
C THR A 10 -5.44 3.24 -31.70
N SER A 11 -4.73 3.14 -30.57
CA SER A 11 -4.46 4.12 -29.50
C SER A 11 -5.10 5.52 -29.62
N LYS A 12 -5.93 5.88 -28.62
CA LYS A 12 -6.43 7.26 -28.42
C LYS A 12 -5.70 8.07 -27.36
N TYR A 13 -4.57 7.61 -26.85
CA TYR A 13 -3.75 8.39 -25.91
C TYR A 13 -2.27 8.34 -26.30
N SER A 14 -1.93 9.03 -27.39
CA SER A 14 -0.57 9.53 -27.61
C SER A 14 -0.46 10.87 -26.87
N ILE A 15 0.26 10.88 -25.75
CA ILE A 15 0.64 12.12 -25.09
C ILE A 15 1.80 12.74 -25.88
N THR A 16 1.52 13.76 -26.68
CA THR A 16 2.55 14.61 -27.27
C THR A 16 3.09 15.52 -26.18
N LEU A 17 4.38 15.40 -25.83
CA LEU A 17 5.10 16.47 -25.15
C LEU A 17 5.08 17.66 -26.11
N ALA A 18 4.28 18.67 -25.78
CA ALA A 18 4.43 19.99 -26.36
C ALA A 18 5.45 20.72 -25.50
N ASP A 19 6.63 20.94 -26.06
CA ASP A 19 7.58 21.94 -25.59
C ASP A 19 6.86 23.29 -25.58
N SER A 20 6.85 23.94 -24.43
CA SER A 20 6.46 25.34 -24.32
C SER A 20 7.76 26.13 -24.24
N ASP A 21 8.11 26.72 -25.38
CA ASP A 21 9.07 27.80 -25.50
C ASP A 21 8.51 29.02 -24.76
N ASP A 22 9.05 29.33 -23.58
CA ASP A 22 8.89 30.65 -22.96
C ASP A 22 10.23 31.40 -23.12
N ASP A 23 10.19 32.31 -24.07
CA ASP A 23 11.22 33.24 -24.51
C ASP A 23 11.17 34.47 -23.58
N ASP A 24 12.02 34.51 -22.55
CA ASP A 24 12.21 35.69 -21.69
C ASP A 24 13.60 36.28 -21.91
N ASN A 25 13.63 37.27 -22.79
CA ASN A 25 14.71 38.22 -22.98
C ASN A 25 14.70 39.25 -21.83
N ASP A 26 15.72 39.24 -20.98
CA ASP A 26 16.07 40.40 -20.15
C ASP A 26 17.59 40.62 -20.18
N GLU A 27 18.01 41.57 -21.01
CA GLU A 27 19.34 42.15 -20.95
C GLU A 27 19.48 43.00 -19.69
N THR A 28 20.32 42.56 -18.74
CA THR A 28 21.10 43.51 -17.93
C THR A 28 22.52 43.00 -17.71
N GLU A 29 23.46 43.62 -18.43
CA GLU A 29 24.87 43.64 -18.05
C GLU A 29 25.03 44.27 -16.65
N ASN A 30 25.68 43.57 -15.73
CA ASN A 30 26.48 44.20 -14.68
C ASN A 30 27.64 43.29 -14.30
N ASP A 31 28.78 43.63 -14.88
CA ASP A 31 30.08 43.01 -14.71
C ASP A 31 30.64 43.38 -13.32
N VAL A 32 30.60 42.45 -12.36
CA VAL A 32 31.39 42.56 -11.11
C VAL A 32 32.21 41.29 -10.95
N ILE A 33 33.45 41.39 -11.44
CA ILE A 33 34.54 40.45 -11.23
C ILE A 33 34.84 40.35 -9.72
N ILE A 34 34.30 39.34 -9.04
CA ILE A 34 34.83 38.89 -7.75
C ILE A 34 35.69 37.65 -7.98
N LYS A 35 37.01 37.86 -8.04
CA LYS A 35 38.01 36.80 -7.96
C LYS A 35 37.90 36.10 -6.60
N ASN A 36 37.25 34.94 -6.54
CA ASN A 36 37.39 34.03 -5.42
C ASN A 36 37.78 32.61 -5.88
N LYS A 37 38.94 32.21 -5.38
CA LYS A 37 39.68 30.95 -5.54
C LYS A 37 38.80 29.71 -5.22
N PRO A 38 38.99 28.56 -5.89
CA PRO A 38 38.18 27.37 -5.65
C PRO A 38 38.40 26.88 -4.21
N LYS A 39 37.30 26.77 -3.45
CA LYS A 39 37.29 26.09 -2.15
C LYS A 39 36.86 24.64 -2.37
N ASN A 40 37.58 23.76 -1.68
CA ASN A 40 37.60 22.31 -1.74
C ASN A 40 36.25 21.59 -1.94
N ILE A 41 36.38 20.49 -2.68
CA ILE A 41 35.36 19.58 -3.19
C ILE A 41 35.13 18.48 -2.14
N ASP A 42 34.71 18.85 -0.93
CA ASP A 42 34.66 17.90 0.19
C ASP A 42 33.33 18.10 0.94
N GLY A 43 32.22 17.77 0.29
CA GLY A 43 30.89 17.93 0.87
C GLY A 43 29.86 17.06 0.17
N GLU A 44 29.68 15.86 0.73
CA GLU A 44 28.56 14.94 0.57
C GLU A 44 27.36 15.52 -0.21
N ILE A 45 27.13 14.97 -1.40
CA ILE A 45 26.00 15.28 -2.29
C ILE A 45 24.72 15.21 -1.47
N GLN A 46 24.19 16.38 -1.10
CA GLN A 46 22.87 16.53 -0.48
C GLN A 46 21.85 15.94 -1.44
N ARG A 47 21.47 14.67 -1.21
CA ARG A 47 20.55 13.92 -2.06
C ARG A 47 19.25 14.70 -2.21
N ASN A 48 19.03 15.20 -3.43
CA ASN A 48 17.79 15.66 -4.06
C ASN A 48 16.53 15.49 -3.19
N LYS A 49 16.27 16.44 -2.30
CA LYS A 49 14.94 16.61 -1.71
C LYS A 49 14.14 17.47 -2.67
N LEU A 50 13.06 16.92 -3.24
CA LEU A 50 12.16 17.66 -4.12
C LEU A 50 11.64 18.92 -3.40
N SER A 51 11.50 20.02 -4.15
CA SER A 51 10.80 21.20 -3.65
C SER A 51 9.34 20.85 -3.33
N ALA A 52 8.67 21.65 -2.51
CA ALA A 52 7.27 21.41 -2.15
C ALA A 52 6.36 21.35 -3.40
N ILE A 53 6.64 22.18 -4.40
CA ILE A 53 5.92 22.20 -5.69
C ILE A 53 6.19 20.91 -6.47
N GLN A 54 7.45 20.49 -6.56
CA GLN A 54 7.81 19.24 -7.24
C GLN A 54 7.16 18.02 -6.58
N GLN A 55 7.07 18.01 -5.24
CA GLN A 55 6.38 16.95 -4.51
C GLN A 55 4.87 16.96 -4.81
N ALA A 56 4.22 18.13 -4.79
CA ALA A 56 2.80 18.25 -5.12
C ALA A 56 2.50 17.78 -6.57
N HIS A 57 3.38 18.10 -7.51
CA HIS A 57 3.26 17.62 -8.90
C HIS A 57 3.42 16.10 -8.98
N LYS A 58 4.41 15.54 -8.27
CA LYS A 58 4.62 14.10 -8.19
C LYS A 58 3.40 13.38 -7.59
N ASP A 59 2.82 13.92 -6.53
CA ASP A 59 1.65 13.34 -5.86
C ASP A 59 0.45 13.35 -6.82
N LYS A 60 0.23 14.46 -7.54
CA LYS A 60 -0.83 14.57 -8.57
C LYS A 60 -0.64 13.55 -9.70
N LEU A 61 0.59 13.38 -10.19
CA LEU A 61 0.91 12.38 -11.21
C LEU A 61 0.66 10.96 -10.70
N SER A 62 1.04 10.66 -9.46
CA SER A 62 0.81 9.34 -8.85
C SER A 62 -0.68 9.03 -8.70
N GLY A 63 -1.49 10.01 -8.30
CA GLY A 63 -2.94 9.89 -8.22
C GLY A 63 -3.60 9.69 -9.57
N SER A 64 -3.14 10.39 -10.62
CA SER A 64 -3.61 10.19 -12.00
C SER A 64 -3.29 8.78 -12.49
N ARG A 65 -2.07 8.30 -12.27
CA ARG A 65 -1.67 6.92 -12.63
C ARG A 65 -2.55 5.88 -11.94
N PHE A 66 -2.81 6.05 -10.64
CA PHE A 66 -3.71 5.15 -9.91
C PHE A 66 -5.12 5.13 -10.50
N ARG A 67 -5.69 6.30 -10.84
CA ARG A 67 -7.04 6.37 -11.45
C ARG A 67 -7.12 5.60 -12.75
N VAL A 68 -6.13 5.76 -13.63
CA VAL A 68 -6.06 5.02 -14.90
C VAL A 68 -5.94 3.51 -14.66
N LEU A 69 -5.02 3.09 -13.78
CA LEU A 69 -4.86 1.67 -13.47
C LEU A 69 -6.13 1.07 -12.87
N ASN A 70 -6.79 1.79 -11.95
CA ASN A 70 -8.01 1.31 -11.34
C ASN A 70 -9.15 1.18 -12.37
N GLU A 71 -9.32 2.16 -13.27
CA GLU A 71 -10.28 2.07 -14.37
C GLU A 71 -10.00 0.86 -15.28
N GLU A 72 -8.74 0.64 -15.63
CA GLU A 72 -8.34 -0.49 -16.45
C GLU A 72 -8.71 -1.84 -15.80
N LEU A 73 -8.48 -1.99 -14.50
CA LEU A 73 -8.85 -3.20 -13.76
C LEU A 73 -10.36 -3.48 -13.73
N TYR A 74 -11.19 -2.44 -13.87
CA TYR A 74 -12.65 -2.59 -13.96
C TYR A 74 -13.17 -2.78 -15.39
N THR A 75 -12.31 -2.57 -16.40
CA THR A 75 -12.72 -2.55 -17.82
C THR A 75 -12.03 -3.62 -18.67
N THR A 76 -11.10 -4.37 -18.09
CA THR A 76 -10.41 -5.49 -18.73
C THR A 76 -10.78 -6.81 -18.05
N THR A 77 -10.51 -7.93 -18.71
CA THR A 77 -10.74 -9.25 -18.11
C THR A 77 -9.68 -9.56 -17.04
N SER A 78 -9.99 -10.48 -16.14
CA SER A 78 -9.03 -10.90 -15.10
C SER A 78 -7.78 -11.56 -15.69
N GLU A 79 -7.90 -12.26 -16.82
CA GLU A 79 -6.78 -12.88 -17.53
C GLU A 79 -5.85 -11.81 -18.12
N GLU A 80 -6.38 -10.82 -18.81
CA GLU A 80 -5.59 -9.70 -19.36
C GLU A 80 -4.92 -8.90 -18.23
N SER A 81 -5.65 -8.58 -17.17
CA SER A 81 -5.09 -7.91 -15.99
C SER A 81 -3.96 -8.73 -15.36
N TRP A 82 -4.14 -10.05 -15.26
CA TRP A 82 -3.15 -10.97 -14.71
C TRP A 82 -1.87 -11.01 -15.57
N GLU A 83 -1.99 -11.17 -16.87
CA GLU A 83 -0.86 -11.10 -17.80
C GLU A 83 -0.13 -9.76 -17.73
N ARG A 84 -0.89 -8.66 -17.60
CA ARG A 84 -0.33 -7.33 -17.48
C ARG A 84 0.48 -7.15 -16.19
N PHE A 85 -0.03 -7.57 -15.04
CA PHE A 85 0.75 -7.50 -13.80
C PHE A 85 1.96 -8.44 -13.79
N GLN A 86 1.88 -9.58 -14.48
CA GLN A 86 3.05 -10.45 -14.65
C GLN A 86 4.11 -9.82 -15.55
N SER A 87 3.70 -9.13 -16.62
CA SER A 87 4.64 -8.47 -17.54
C SER A 87 5.31 -7.23 -16.95
N ASP A 88 4.58 -6.45 -16.13
CA ASP A 88 5.13 -5.34 -15.34
C ASP A 88 4.72 -5.44 -13.86
N PRO A 89 5.53 -6.13 -13.03
CA PRO A 89 5.30 -6.23 -11.58
C PRO A 89 5.31 -4.89 -10.85
N SER A 90 5.87 -3.83 -11.43
CA SER A 90 5.84 -2.49 -10.81
C SER A 90 4.41 -1.94 -10.74
N LEU A 91 3.53 -2.35 -11.65
CA LEU A 91 2.13 -1.92 -11.66
C LEU A 91 1.41 -2.34 -10.37
N PHE A 92 1.72 -3.51 -9.83
CA PHE A 92 1.17 -3.97 -8.56
C PHE A 92 1.49 -2.99 -7.44
N SER A 93 2.77 -2.59 -7.34
CA SER A 93 3.23 -1.63 -6.33
C SER A 93 2.58 -0.25 -6.51
N HIS A 94 2.46 0.24 -7.74
CA HIS A 94 1.81 1.51 -8.03
C HIS A 94 0.31 1.50 -7.70
N TYR A 95 -0.38 0.43 -8.09
CA TYR A 95 -1.78 0.24 -7.79
C TYR A 95 -2.01 0.21 -6.28
N HIS A 96 -1.27 -0.63 -5.54
CA HIS A 96 -1.43 -0.74 -4.09
C HIS A 96 -1.00 0.52 -3.34
N ALA A 97 -0.02 1.28 -3.83
CA ALA A 97 0.33 2.58 -3.25
C ALA A 97 -0.83 3.59 -3.38
N GLY A 98 -1.43 3.68 -4.56
CA GLY A 98 -2.60 4.53 -4.79
C GLY A 98 -3.81 4.08 -3.98
N PHE A 99 -4.08 2.77 -3.93
CA PHE A 99 -5.17 2.20 -3.12
C PHE A 99 -5.00 2.52 -1.64
N ARG A 100 -3.79 2.36 -1.07
CA ARG A 100 -3.51 2.72 0.32
C ARG A 100 -3.77 4.20 0.60
N GLU A 101 -3.36 5.08 -0.31
CA GLU A 101 -3.61 6.52 -0.14
C GLU A 101 -5.10 6.83 -0.09
N GLN A 102 -5.91 6.21 -0.97
CA GLN A 102 -7.36 6.36 -0.92
C GLN A 102 -7.96 5.74 0.36
N ALA A 103 -7.51 4.55 0.75
CA ALA A 103 -8.02 3.83 1.91
C ALA A 103 -7.76 4.56 3.24
N LYS A 104 -6.73 5.43 3.32
CA LYS A 104 -6.50 6.29 4.51
C LYS A 104 -7.68 7.21 4.80
N THR A 105 -8.46 7.59 3.80
CA THR A 105 -9.62 8.47 3.96
C THR A 105 -10.81 7.78 4.63
N TRP A 106 -10.79 6.45 4.70
CA TRP A 106 -11.78 5.70 5.45
C TRP A 106 -11.61 6.06 6.93
N GLN A 107 -12.70 6.49 7.57
CA GLN A 107 -12.69 6.92 8.97
C GLN A 107 -11.96 5.87 9.84
N SER A 108 -10.98 6.32 10.65
CA SER A 108 -10.20 5.43 11.52
C SER A 108 -11.12 4.55 12.35
N GLY A 109 -11.06 3.24 12.12
CA GLY A 109 -11.92 2.25 12.76
C GLY A 109 -12.99 1.70 11.81
N SER A 110 -14.22 2.19 11.93
CA SER A 110 -15.39 1.53 11.33
C SER A 110 -15.59 1.81 9.84
N GLY A 111 -14.76 2.61 9.16
CA GLY A 111 -14.92 2.84 7.72
C GLY A 111 -14.30 1.76 6.84
N ASN A 112 -13.41 0.94 7.42
CA ASN A 112 -12.65 -0.04 6.66
C ASN A 112 -13.36 -1.40 6.64
N PRO A 113 -13.81 -1.91 5.47
CA PRO A 113 -14.50 -3.19 5.37
C PRO A 113 -13.68 -4.37 5.88
N VAL A 114 -12.35 -4.32 5.78
CA VAL A 114 -11.46 -5.39 6.30
C VAL A 114 -11.63 -5.53 7.82
N HIS A 115 -11.87 -4.42 8.54
CA HIS A 115 -12.10 -4.47 9.98
C HIS A 115 -13.41 -5.22 10.33
N TRP A 116 -14.48 -4.95 9.60
CA TRP A 116 -15.76 -5.63 9.79
C TRP A 116 -15.69 -7.12 9.44
N ILE A 117 -14.98 -7.46 8.37
CA ILE A 117 -14.74 -8.86 7.98
C ILE A 117 -13.99 -9.59 9.11
N LEU A 118 -12.93 -8.99 9.65
CA LEU A 118 -12.18 -9.54 10.78
C LEU A 118 -13.04 -9.72 12.03
N GLU A 119 -13.90 -8.75 12.34
CA GLU A 119 -14.85 -8.86 13.45
C GLU A 119 -15.86 -9.99 13.23
N ALA A 120 -16.37 -10.14 12.00
CA ALA A 120 -17.30 -11.21 11.64
C ALA A 120 -16.66 -12.60 11.77
N ILE A 121 -15.43 -12.76 11.29
CA ILE A 121 -14.66 -14.00 11.43
C ILE A 121 -14.43 -14.32 12.92
N ARG A 122 -14.07 -13.32 13.74
CA ARG A 122 -13.83 -13.50 15.19
C ARG A 122 -15.08 -13.80 15.99
N SER A 123 -16.22 -13.24 15.60
CA SER A 123 -17.50 -13.53 16.24
C SER A 123 -18.07 -14.90 15.84
N GLY A 124 -17.38 -15.67 15.00
CA GLY A 124 -17.85 -16.97 14.51
C GLY A 124 -19.04 -16.87 13.56
N ARG A 125 -19.31 -15.68 12.97
CA ARG A 125 -20.37 -15.54 11.95
C ARG A 125 -19.97 -16.38 10.74
N GLY A 126 -20.73 -17.43 10.45
CA GLY A 126 -20.45 -18.37 9.35
C GLY A 126 -19.64 -19.61 9.74
N SER A 127 -19.26 -19.79 11.01
CA SER A 127 -18.66 -21.04 11.50
C SER A 127 -19.73 -21.93 12.15
N SER A 128 -19.62 -23.25 11.97
CA SER A 128 -20.62 -24.28 12.35
C SER A 128 -20.88 -24.43 13.86
N GLY A 129 -20.33 -23.56 14.70
CA GLY A 129 -20.46 -23.62 16.16
C GLY A 129 -19.64 -24.75 16.78
N GLY A 130 -18.55 -24.39 17.46
CA GLY A 130 -17.86 -25.25 18.42
C GLY A 130 -16.37 -25.40 18.17
N GLY A 131 -15.54 -24.58 18.81
CA GLY A 131 -14.09 -24.81 19.04
C GLY A 131 -13.21 -25.16 17.83
N GLU A 132 -13.74 -25.11 16.62
CA GLU A 132 -13.16 -25.73 15.44
C GLU A 132 -12.20 -24.79 14.71
N LYS A 133 -11.34 -25.41 13.90
CA LYS A 133 -10.44 -24.73 12.99
C LYS A 133 -11.26 -23.97 11.93
N VAL A 134 -11.05 -22.65 11.83
CA VAL A 134 -11.70 -21.79 10.84
C VAL A 134 -10.77 -21.63 9.65
N VAL A 135 -11.23 -22.07 8.47
CA VAL A 135 -10.51 -21.89 7.20
C VAL A 135 -11.07 -20.67 6.47
N VAL A 136 -10.20 -19.74 6.09
CA VAL A 136 -10.53 -18.51 5.37
C VAL A 136 -9.81 -18.51 4.02
N ALA A 137 -10.51 -18.20 2.94
CA ALA A 137 -9.91 -17.93 1.63
C ALA A 137 -10.08 -16.43 1.31
N ASP A 138 -8.98 -15.73 1.13
CA ASP A 138 -8.91 -14.28 0.90
C ASP A 138 -8.56 -14.00 -0.57
N PHE A 139 -9.60 -13.92 -1.41
CA PHE A 139 -9.44 -13.69 -2.84
C PHE A 139 -9.08 -12.23 -3.10
N GLY A 140 -7.85 -11.99 -3.58
CA GLY A 140 -7.33 -10.64 -3.78
C GLY A 140 -6.80 -10.03 -2.47
N CYS A 141 -6.05 -10.83 -1.70
CA CYS A 141 -5.56 -10.50 -0.35
C CYS A 141 -4.69 -9.23 -0.25
N GLY A 142 -4.12 -8.74 -1.37
CA GLY A 142 -3.31 -7.53 -1.43
C GLY A 142 -2.13 -7.57 -0.44
N ASP A 143 -2.11 -6.64 0.53
CA ASP A 143 -1.09 -6.58 1.59
C ASP A 143 -1.23 -7.72 2.64
N ALA A 144 -2.19 -8.63 2.45
CA ALA A 144 -2.51 -9.79 3.29
C ALA A 144 -2.92 -9.42 4.73
N THR A 145 -3.65 -8.31 4.90
CA THR A 145 -4.06 -7.79 6.21
C THR A 145 -4.83 -8.83 7.04
N ILE A 146 -5.72 -9.62 6.42
CA ILE A 146 -6.51 -10.64 7.13
C ILE A 146 -5.59 -11.75 7.65
N ALA A 147 -4.76 -12.32 6.77
CA ALA A 147 -3.82 -13.38 7.13
C ALA A 147 -2.84 -12.92 8.22
N ARG A 148 -2.26 -11.71 8.09
CA ARG A 148 -1.35 -11.13 9.10
C ARG A 148 -2.01 -10.93 10.46
N THR A 149 -3.32 -10.66 10.46
CA THR A 149 -4.08 -10.39 11.69
C THR A 149 -4.56 -11.67 12.39
N LEU A 150 -4.93 -12.70 11.62
CA LEU A 150 -5.45 -13.97 12.17
C LEU A 150 -4.38 -15.04 12.41
N CYS A 151 -3.30 -15.01 11.62
CA CYS A 151 -2.21 -15.98 11.65
C CYS A 151 -0.83 -15.27 11.63
N PRO A 152 -0.51 -14.42 12.63
CA PRO A 152 0.74 -13.65 12.66
C PRO A 152 1.99 -14.52 12.63
N GLU A 153 1.92 -15.76 13.14
CA GLU A 153 3.00 -16.73 13.14
C GLU A 153 3.50 -17.13 11.75
N LEU A 154 2.67 -16.95 10.69
CA LEU A 154 3.05 -17.29 9.32
C LEU A 154 4.01 -16.27 8.69
N PHE A 155 4.07 -15.05 9.22
CA PHE A 155 4.77 -13.94 8.56
C PHE A 155 6.15 -13.62 9.14
N GLY A 156 6.59 -14.36 10.16
CA GLY A 156 7.86 -14.12 10.85
C GLY A 156 7.93 -12.75 11.54
N GLU A 157 8.81 -12.60 12.53
CA GLU A 157 9.20 -11.27 12.95
C GLU A 157 10.16 -10.74 11.88
N GLU A 158 9.66 -9.94 10.93
CA GLU A 158 10.50 -9.00 10.18
C GLU A 158 11.23 -8.16 11.23
N GLY A 159 12.51 -8.47 11.43
CA GLY A 159 13.27 -8.05 12.60
C GLY A 159 13.50 -6.55 12.64
N GLU A 160 12.60 -5.81 13.29
CA GLU A 160 12.97 -4.55 13.93
C GLU A 160 13.64 -4.87 15.27
N GLY A 161 14.93 -4.55 15.37
CA GLY A 161 15.76 -4.72 16.57
C GLY A 161 15.24 -3.92 17.78
N GLY A 162 14.23 -4.45 18.45
CA GLY A 162 13.67 -3.93 19.70
C GLY A 162 14.37 -4.53 20.93
N LYS A 163 15.26 -3.76 21.55
CA LYS A 163 15.95 -4.09 22.81
C LYS A 163 14.98 -4.64 23.87
N LYS A 164 15.15 -5.91 24.27
CA LYS A 164 14.44 -6.56 25.39
C LYS A 164 14.70 -5.81 26.71
N LYS A 165 13.79 -4.91 27.12
CA LYS A 165 13.78 -4.37 28.49
C LYS A 165 13.26 -5.44 29.46
N LYS A 166 14.17 -6.04 30.24
CA LYS A 166 13.85 -6.89 31.39
C LYS A 166 12.96 -6.12 32.39
N LYS A 167 11.65 -6.40 32.43
CA LYS A 167 10.78 -5.95 33.53
C LYS A 167 10.90 -6.93 34.72
N LYS A 168 11.43 -6.42 35.84
CA LYS A 168 11.46 -7.10 37.15
C LYS A 168 10.03 -7.44 37.60
N LYS A 169 9.76 -8.73 37.86
CA LYS A 169 8.54 -9.20 38.55
C LYS A 169 8.54 -8.67 39.99
N LYS A 170 7.58 -7.81 40.35
CA LYS A 170 7.22 -7.52 41.75
C LYS A 170 5.98 -8.36 42.10
N LYS A 171 6.17 -9.32 42.99
CA LYS A 171 5.13 -10.25 43.49
C LYS A 171 4.23 -9.47 44.46
N LYS A 172 3.03 -9.07 44.03
CA LYS A 172 1.96 -8.60 44.93
C LYS A 172 0.95 -9.74 45.08
N LYS A 173 0.90 -10.32 46.29
CA LYS A 173 -0.20 -11.19 46.73
C LYS A 173 -1.47 -10.34 46.76
N ASN A 174 -2.53 -10.76 46.09
CA ASN A 174 -3.87 -10.28 46.42
C ASN A 174 -4.83 -11.47 46.52
N LYS A 175 -5.61 -11.42 47.61
CA LYS A 175 -6.50 -12.48 48.11
C LYS A 175 -7.78 -12.57 47.27
N ASN A 176 -8.32 -13.78 47.19
CA ASN A 176 -9.51 -14.22 46.46
C ASN A 176 -10.72 -13.27 46.53
N SER A 177 -11.42 -13.20 45.40
CA SER A 177 -12.88 -13.18 45.36
C SER A 177 -13.29 -14.24 44.34
N ASP A 178 -13.87 -15.34 44.83
CA ASP A 178 -14.35 -16.44 44.02
C ASP A 178 -15.57 -15.99 43.19
N THR A 179 -15.35 -15.73 41.91
CA THR A 179 -16.39 -15.80 40.88
C THR A 179 -16.17 -17.07 40.07
N PRO A 180 -17.21 -17.85 39.73
CA PRO A 180 -17.02 -19.06 38.95
C PRO A 180 -16.50 -18.64 37.57
N ALA A 181 -15.27 -19.05 37.26
CA ALA A 181 -14.69 -18.89 35.95
C ALA A 181 -15.55 -19.66 34.95
N THR A 182 -16.39 -18.96 34.18
CA THR A 182 -16.98 -19.50 32.97
C THR A 182 -15.81 -20.02 32.14
N ALA A 183 -15.73 -21.34 31.95
CA ALA A 183 -14.72 -21.96 31.11
C ALA A 183 -14.90 -21.41 29.69
N GLN A 184 -14.15 -20.37 29.34
CA GLN A 184 -14.10 -19.86 27.99
C GLN A 184 -13.48 -20.98 27.14
N SER A 185 -14.25 -21.47 26.17
CA SER A 185 -13.73 -22.36 25.13
C SER A 185 -12.40 -21.80 24.60
N PRO A 186 -11.41 -22.65 24.28
CA PRO A 186 -10.20 -22.16 23.63
C PRO A 186 -10.56 -21.33 22.40
N PRO A 187 -9.80 -20.26 22.10
CA PRO A 187 -10.03 -19.46 20.91
C PRO A 187 -9.91 -20.34 19.65
N PRO A 188 -10.68 -20.06 18.60
CA PRO A 188 -10.61 -20.81 17.36
C PRO A 188 -9.20 -20.70 16.75
N THR A 189 -8.76 -21.78 16.11
CA THR A 189 -7.52 -21.78 15.31
C THR A 189 -7.85 -21.37 13.89
N TYR A 190 -7.11 -20.41 13.32
CA TYR A 190 -7.34 -19.95 11.95
C TYR A 190 -6.36 -20.59 10.97
N VAL A 191 -6.81 -20.82 9.74
CA VAL A 191 -5.95 -21.04 8.57
C VAL A 191 -6.44 -20.14 7.45
N VAL A 192 -5.54 -19.30 6.94
CA VAL A 192 -5.86 -18.34 5.88
C VAL A 192 -5.11 -18.74 4.59
N HIS A 193 -5.85 -18.85 3.50
CA HIS A 193 -5.33 -18.99 2.14
C HIS A 193 -5.45 -17.63 1.44
N SER A 194 -4.38 -17.17 0.79
CA SER A 194 -4.23 -15.84 0.20
C SER A 194 -3.64 -15.91 -1.20
#